data_AF-A0A936TG59-F1
#
_entry.id   AF-A0A936TG59-F1
#
_cell.length_a   1.000
_cell.length_b   1.000
_cell.length_c   1.000
_cell.angle_alpha   90.00
_cell.angle_beta   90.00
_cell.angle_gamma   90.00
#
_symmetry.space_group_name_H-M   'P 1'
#
loop_
_entity.id
_entity.type
_entity.pdbx_description
1 polymer ?
#
loop_
_entity_poly.entity_id
_entity_poly.type
_entity_poly.pdbx_seq_one_letter_code
_entity_poly.pdbx_strand_id
1 'polypeptide(L)'
;MLRAHRWFHYIFDPTDTSSHPSPQRHWRVKPFFELARQRPETLGQLLERVASRDTNALQQVETWRSDPFNPHAIARLRPVAYMKATVMAYLDNLIAWADELFREDRRESINEAVQLYLLASELLGPRPVMAPSVERPDYSYADFGLRTVRRHLAGTESRLP
;
A
#
# COMPACT_ATOMS: atom_id res chain seq x y z
N MET A 1 -24.46 0.22 -6.77
CA MET A 1 -23.29 0.54 -5.91
C MET A 1 -23.56 0.40 -4.41
N LEU A 2 -24.76 0.78 -3.91
CA LEU A 2 -25.15 0.64 -2.50
C LEU A 2 -24.95 -0.74 -1.85
N ARG A 3 -25.14 -1.83 -2.60
CA ARG A 3 -24.90 -3.19 -2.07
C ARG A 3 -23.40 -3.44 -1.83
N ALA A 4 -22.52 -3.01 -2.73
CA ALA A 4 -21.08 -3.20 -2.64
C ALA A 4 -20.48 -2.41 -1.46
N HIS A 5 -20.94 -1.18 -1.24
CA HIS A 5 -20.52 -0.36 -0.10
C HIS A 5 -20.76 -1.06 1.26
N ARG A 6 -21.93 -1.68 1.44
CA ARG A 6 -22.21 -2.49 2.64
C ARG A 6 -21.28 -3.69 2.79
N TRP A 7 -20.91 -4.34 1.68
CA TRP A 7 -19.95 -5.45 1.72
C TRP A 7 -18.56 -4.99 2.14
N PHE A 8 -18.10 -3.85 1.64
CA PHE A 8 -16.82 -3.28 2.07
C PHE A 8 -16.81 -2.99 3.57
N HIS A 9 -17.90 -2.49 4.15
CA HIS A 9 -17.96 -2.16 5.58
C HIS A 9 -17.83 -3.37 6.51
N TYR A 10 -17.99 -4.61 6.02
CA TYR A 10 -17.62 -5.81 6.80
C TYR A 10 -16.11 -6.05 6.87
N ILE A 11 -15.32 -5.37 6.04
CA ILE A 11 -13.86 -5.52 5.95
C ILE A 11 -13.16 -4.23 6.38
N PHE A 12 -13.57 -3.12 5.79
CA PHE A 12 -13.02 -1.78 5.95
C PHE A 12 -14.16 -0.75 6.04
N ASP A 13 -14.21 -0.04 7.16
CA ASP A 13 -15.20 0.99 7.45
C ASP A 13 -14.47 2.29 7.85
N PRO A 14 -14.30 3.23 6.90
CA PRO A 14 -13.64 4.49 7.17
C PRO A 14 -14.47 5.43 8.05
N THR A 15 -15.77 5.16 8.23
CA THR A 15 -16.68 5.99 9.01
C THR A 15 -16.73 5.60 10.49
N ASP A 16 -15.99 4.57 10.90
CA ASP A 16 -15.98 4.12 12.29
C ASP A 16 -15.44 5.20 13.25
N THR A 17 -16.29 5.55 14.23
CA THR A 17 -16.02 6.51 15.32
C THR A 17 -15.79 5.81 16.66
N SER A 18 -15.59 4.50 16.66
CA SER A 18 -15.25 3.74 17.87
C SER A 18 -14.00 4.28 18.58
N SER A 19 -13.87 3.96 19.87
CA SER A 19 -12.80 4.47 20.75
C SER A 19 -11.41 3.91 20.43
N HIS A 20 -11.30 2.98 19.47
CA HIS A 20 -10.03 2.43 19.05
C HIS A 20 -9.17 3.48 18.31
N PRO A 21 -7.84 3.45 18.45
CA PRO A 21 -6.97 4.40 17.74
C PRO A 21 -7.05 4.27 16.21
N SER A 22 -6.73 5.36 15.50
CA SER A 22 -6.49 5.33 14.05
C SER A 22 -5.09 4.76 13.77
N PRO A 23 -4.87 3.94 12.73
CA PRO A 23 -5.83 3.53 11.69
C PRO A 23 -6.55 2.21 11.95
N GLN A 24 -6.23 1.49 13.04
CA GLN A 24 -6.76 0.15 13.32
C GLN A 24 -8.28 0.08 13.38
N ARG A 25 -8.96 1.10 13.92
CA ARG A 25 -10.42 1.11 14.10
C ARG A 25 -11.20 0.88 12.80
N HIS A 26 -10.63 1.31 11.68
CA HIS A 26 -11.27 1.22 10.37
C HIS A 26 -11.25 -0.21 9.80
N TRP A 27 -10.52 -1.14 10.40
CA TRP A 27 -10.42 -2.52 9.95
C TRP A 27 -11.29 -3.44 10.80
N ARG A 28 -12.28 -4.08 10.17
CA ARG A 28 -13.18 -5.04 10.84
C ARG A 28 -12.62 -6.46 10.87
N VAL A 29 -11.65 -6.75 10.00
CA VAL A 29 -10.96 -8.05 9.95
C VAL A 29 -9.79 -8.05 10.95
N LYS A 30 -9.82 -8.99 11.91
CA LYS A 30 -8.84 -9.06 13.00
C LYS A 30 -7.36 -9.02 12.55
N PRO A 31 -6.91 -9.84 11.57
CA PRO A 31 -5.55 -9.73 11.05
C PRO A 31 -5.15 -8.32 10.59
N PHE A 32 -6.06 -7.58 9.97
CA PHE A 32 -5.79 -6.22 9.48
C PHE A 32 -5.83 -5.20 10.61
N PHE A 33 -6.74 -5.36 11.56
CA PHE A 33 -6.80 -4.55 12.77
C PHE A 33 -5.49 -4.64 13.57
N GLU A 34 -4.97 -5.85 13.76
CA GLU A 34 -3.70 -6.08 14.46
C GLU A 34 -2.51 -5.57 13.66
N LEU A 35 -2.49 -5.77 12.34
CA LEU A 35 -1.40 -5.31 11.48
C LEU A 35 -1.35 -3.79 11.36
N ALA A 36 -2.51 -3.10 11.38
CA ALA A 36 -2.60 -1.65 11.35
C ALA A 36 -1.91 -0.95 12.55
N ARG A 37 -1.65 -1.69 13.63
CA ARG A 37 -0.86 -1.22 14.78
C ARG A 37 0.64 -1.24 14.53
N GLN A 38 1.08 -2.09 13.64
CA GLN A 38 2.48 -2.40 13.41
C GLN A 38 3.00 -1.55 12.25
N ARG A 39 4.29 -1.18 12.31
CA ARG A 39 4.94 -0.61 11.12
C ARG A 39 5.18 -1.74 10.13
N PRO A 40 4.75 -1.59 8.86
CA PRO A 40 5.00 -2.61 7.86
C PRO A 40 6.51 -2.74 7.62
N GLU A 41 6.98 -3.97 7.45
CA GLU A 41 8.37 -4.25 7.08
C GLU A 41 8.69 -3.55 5.73
N THR A 42 9.81 -2.84 5.69
CA THR A 42 10.24 -2.16 4.46
C THR A 42 11.00 -3.12 3.55
N LEU A 43 11.06 -2.81 2.26
CA LEU A 43 11.87 -3.58 1.31
C LEU A 43 13.35 -3.62 1.73
N GLY A 44 13.88 -2.52 2.30
CA GLY A 44 15.26 -2.48 2.80
C GLY A 44 15.51 -3.52 3.90
N GLN A 45 14.61 -3.62 4.87
CA GLN A 45 14.70 -4.62 5.95
C GLN A 45 14.66 -6.06 5.41
N LEU A 46 13.82 -6.31 4.40
CA LEU A 46 13.79 -7.62 3.74
C LEU A 46 15.13 -7.92 3.03
N LEU A 47 15.69 -6.95 2.30
CA LEU A 47 16.96 -7.11 1.60
C LEU A 47 18.13 -7.36 2.57
N GLU A 48 18.15 -6.69 3.72
CA GLU A 48 19.13 -6.93 4.78
C GLU A 48 19.04 -8.36 5.33
N ARG A 49 17.83 -8.88 5.55
CA ARG A 49 17.62 -10.27 5.99
C ARG A 49 18.04 -11.30 4.94
N VAL A 50 17.80 -10.99 3.67
CA VAL A 50 18.30 -11.83 2.56
C VAL A 50 19.83 -11.81 2.53
N ALA A 51 20.45 -10.64 2.72
CA ALA A 51 21.91 -10.50 2.77
C ALA A 51 22.53 -11.25 3.96
N SER A 52 21.86 -11.29 5.12
CA SER A 52 22.28 -12.06 6.29
C SER A 52 21.97 -13.56 6.20
N ARG A 53 21.43 -14.04 5.07
CA ARG A 53 21.03 -15.44 4.82
C ARG A 53 19.99 -15.97 5.81
N ASP A 54 19.07 -15.11 6.24
CA ASP A 54 17.89 -15.57 6.98
C ASP A 54 17.06 -16.54 6.14
N THR A 55 16.89 -17.75 6.64
CA THR A 55 16.14 -18.84 5.99
C THR A 55 14.70 -18.44 5.63
N ASN A 56 14.02 -17.66 6.49
CA ASN A 56 12.65 -17.23 6.24
C ASN A 56 12.61 -16.24 5.06
N ALA A 57 13.50 -15.25 5.07
CA ALA A 57 13.58 -14.26 3.99
C ALA A 57 13.94 -14.90 2.65
N LEU A 58 14.86 -15.87 2.65
CA LEU A 58 15.22 -16.64 1.45
C LEU A 58 14.03 -17.45 0.90
N GLN A 59 13.26 -18.10 1.78
CA GLN A 59 12.07 -18.85 1.37
C GLN A 59 10.99 -17.94 0.76
N GLN A 60 10.83 -16.72 1.27
CA GLN A 60 9.90 -15.75 0.70
C GLN A 60 10.32 -15.32 -0.72
N VAL A 61 11.61 -15.06 -0.93
CA VAL A 61 12.15 -14.75 -2.26
C VAL A 61 11.97 -15.93 -3.21
N GLU A 62 12.20 -17.15 -2.73
CA GLU A 62 12.04 -18.36 -3.56
C GLU A 62 10.58 -18.59 -3.96
N THR A 63 9.66 -18.40 -3.01
CA THR A 63 8.21 -18.47 -3.30
C THR A 63 7.83 -17.53 -4.43
N TRP A 64 8.30 -16.28 -4.37
CA TRP A 64 8.08 -15.31 -5.45
C TRP A 64 8.74 -15.74 -6.77
N ARG A 65 9.98 -16.23 -6.74
CA ARG A 65 10.69 -16.67 -7.95
C ARG A 65 10.00 -17.84 -8.65
N SER A 66 9.42 -18.75 -7.88
CA SER A 66 8.71 -19.92 -8.40
C SER A 66 7.40 -19.55 -9.12
N ASP A 67 6.74 -18.46 -8.69
CA ASP A 67 5.46 -18.00 -9.25
C ASP A 67 5.38 -16.45 -9.26
N PRO A 68 6.13 -15.79 -10.16
CA PRO A 68 6.34 -14.34 -10.11
C PRO A 68 5.11 -13.52 -10.51
N PHE A 69 4.13 -14.12 -11.19
CA PHE A 69 2.92 -13.44 -11.67
C PHE A 69 1.70 -13.68 -10.81
N ASN A 70 1.85 -14.32 -9.65
CA ASN A 70 0.78 -14.53 -8.70
C ASN A 70 0.76 -13.45 -7.60
N PRO A 71 -0.09 -12.42 -7.73
CA PRO A 71 -0.15 -11.34 -6.73
C PRO A 71 -0.61 -11.83 -5.36
N HIS A 72 -1.40 -12.91 -5.30
CA HIS A 72 -1.89 -13.47 -4.05
C HIS A 72 -0.80 -14.18 -3.26
N ALA A 73 0.20 -14.79 -3.92
CA ALA A 73 1.35 -15.37 -3.26
C ALA A 73 2.10 -14.31 -2.45
N ILE A 74 2.38 -13.15 -3.06
CA ILE A 74 3.04 -12.02 -2.39
C ILE A 74 2.14 -11.40 -1.33
N ALA A 75 0.84 -11.23 -1.60
CA ALA A 75 -0.08 -10.64 -0.64
C ALA A 75 -0.28 -11.51 0.62
N ARG A 76 -0.14 -12.84 0.52
CA ARG A 76 -0.11 -13.73 1.70
C ARG A 76 1.16 -13.55 2.53
N LEU A 77 2.30 -13.32 1.89
CA LEU A 77 3.57 -13.01 2.58
C LEU A 77 3.59 -11.61 3.18
N ARG A 78 2.84 -10.66 2.60
CA ARG A 78 2.73 -9.26 3.04
C ARG A 78 1.26 -8.83 3.02
N PRO A 79 0.49 -9.08 4.10
CA PRO A 79 -0.95 -8.81 4.13
C PRO A 79 -1.33 -7.33 3.93
N VAL A 80 -0.37 -6.41 4.11
CA VAL A 80 -0.51 -4.99 3.74
C VAL A 80 -0.94 -4.81 2.29
N ALA A 81 -0.56 -5.71 1.38
CA ALA A 81 -0.99 -5.67 -0.01
C ALA A 81 -2.52 -5.85 -0.15
N TYR A 82 -3.13 -6.75 0.63
CA TYR A 82 -4.58 -6.91 0.66
C TYR A 82 -5.29 -5.69 1.27
N MET A 83 -4.71 -5.09 2.30
CA MET A 83 -5.23 -3.85 2.88
C MET A 83 -5.24 -2.73 1.84
N LYS A 84 -4.12 -2.52 1.13
CA LYS A 84 -4.04 -1.54 0.05
C LYS A 84 -5.06 -1.81 -1.06
N ALA A 85 -5.17 -3.06 -1.50
CA ALA A 85 -6.14 -3.46 -2.53
C ALA A 85 -7.58 -3.19 -2.09
N THR A 86 -7.91 -3.43 -0.82
CA THR A 86 -9.23 -3.16 -0.25
C THR A 86 -9.54 -1.66 -0.27
N VAL A 87 -8.61 -0.81 0.15
CA VAL A 87 -8.78 0.64 0.13
C VAL A 87 -8.94 1.16 -1.30
N MET A 88 -8.11 0.69 -2.24
CA MET A 88 -8.22 1.09 -3.65
C MET A 88 -9.56 0.68 -4.26
N ALA A 89 -10.01 -0.56 -4.04
CA ALA A 89 -11.32 -1.01 -4.52
C ALA A 89 -12.49 -0.25 -3.88
N TYR A 90 -12.36 0.17 -2.61
CA TYR A 90 -13.34 1.02 -1.94
C TYR A 90 -13.39 2.43 -2.57
N LEU A 91 -12.23 3.02 -2.87
CA LEU A 91 -12.13 4.31 -3.58
C LEU A 91 -12.75 4.23 -4.97
N ASP A 92 -12.48 3.16 -5.73
CA ASP A 92 -13.09 2.94 -7.05
C ASP A 92 -14.61 2.89 -6.94
N ASN A 93 -15.16 2.21 -5.92
CA ASN A 93 -16.59 2.16 -5.67
C ASN A 93 -17.17 3.55 -5.28
N LEU A 94 -16.46 4.35 -4.48
CA LEU A 94 -16.90 5.70 -4.14
C LEU A 94 -16.92 6.62 -5.36
N ILE A 95 -15.86 6.61 -6.16
CA ILE A 95 -15.73 7.43 -7.37
C ILE A 95 -16.81 7.03 -8.38
N ALA A 96 -16.99 5.74 -8.62
CA ALA A 96 -18.02 5.26 -9.55
C ALA A 96 -19.43 5.67 -9.10
N TRP A 97 -19.71 5.65 -7.78
CA TRP A 97 -21.00 6.08 -7.26
C TRP A 97 -21.19 7.60 -7.40
N ALA A 98 -20.15 8.38 -7.11
CA ALA A 98 -20.16 9.83 -7.31
C ALA A 98 -20.40 10.20 -8.79
N ASP A 99 -19.72 9.51 -9.71
CA ASP A 99 -19.89 9.69 -11.16
C ASP A 99 -21.32 9.38 -11.62
N GLU A 100 -21.96 8.34 -11.06
CA GLU A 100 -23.36 7.99 -11.34
C GLU A 100 -24.31 9.12 -10.90
N LEU A 101 -24.16 9.62 -9.66
CA LEU A 101 -24.98 10.71 -9.13
C LEU A 101 -24.77 12.03 -9.87
N PHE A 102 -23.54 12.31 -10.28
CA PHE A 102 -23.20 13.51 -11.02
C PHE A 102 -23.87 13.54 -12.41
N ARG A 103 -24.03 12.37 -13.05
CA ARG A 103 -24.71 12.24 -14.36
C ARG A 103 -26.23 12.47 -14.29
N GLU A 104 -26.85 12.37 -13.11
CA GLU A 104 -28.29 12.61 -12.94
C GLU A 104 -28.69 14.10 -13.07
N ASP A 105 -27.72 15.02 -13.00
CA ASP A 105 -27.87 16.48 -13.20
C ASP A 105 -28.97 17.16 -12.35
N ARG A 106 -29.21 16.65 -11.14
CA ARG A 106 -30.06 17.29 -10.13
C ARG A 106 -29.21 17.97 -9.08
N ARG A 107 -29.66 19.11 -8.55
CA ARG A 107 -28.93 19.86 -7.49
C ARG A 107 -28.61 18.98 -6.27
N GLU A 108 -29.56 18.14 -5.87
CA GLU A 108 -29.41 17.21 -4.75
C GLU A 108 -28.36 16.13 -5.05
N SER A 109 -28.42 15.49 -6.21
CA SER A 109 -27.48 14.42 -6.59
C SER A 109 -26.06 14.95 -6.78
N ILE A 110 -25.91 16.18 -7.29
CA ILE A 110 -24.60 16.85 -7.37
C ILE A 110 -24.02 17.09 -5.98
N ASN A 111 -24.83 17.57 -5.02
CA ASN A 111 -24.36 17.77 -3.65
C ASN A 111 -23.93 16.46 -2.99
N GLU A 112 -24.67 15.37 -3.22
CA GLU A 112 -24.29 14.04 -2.73
C GLU A 112 -22.99 13.53 -3.37
N ALA A 113 -22.82 13.68 -4.68
CA ALA A 113 -21.60 13.31 -5.39
C ALA A 113 -20.37 14.04 -4.84
N VAL A 114 -20.49 15.33 -4.52
CA VAL A 114 -19.41 16.12 -3.91
C VAL A 114 -18.98 15.54 -2.56
N GLN A 115 -19.91 15.10 -1.73
CA GLN A 115 -19.57 14.47 -0.43
C GLN A 115 -18.78 13.17 -0.63
N LEU A 116 -19.12 12.37 -1.63
CA LEU A 116 -18.40 11.14 -1.95
C LEU A 116 -16.98 11.41 -2.46
N TYR A 117 -16.79 12.41 -3.33
CA TYR A 117 -15.44 12.80 -3.78
C TYR A 117 -14.60 13.38 -2.63
N LEU A 118 -15.20 14.15 -1.73
CA LEU A 118 -14.51 14.68 -0.56
C LEU A 118 -14.03 13.55 0.35
N LEU A 119 -14.90 12.58 0.64
CA LEU A 119 -14.53 11.39 1.42
C LEU A 119 -13.38 10.61 0.75
N ALA A 120 -13.43 10.42 -0.57
CA ALA A 120 -12.36 9.76 -1.30
C ALA A 120 -11.03 10.55 -1.22
N SER A 121 -11.09 11.88 -1.31
CA SER A 121 -9.94 12.78 -1.16
C SER A 121 -9.32 12.68 0.24
N GLU A 122 -10.15 12.70 1.29
CA GLU A 122 -9.69 12.55 2.68
C GLU A 122 -9.01 11.21 2.93
N LEU A 123 -9.53 10.13 2.32
CA LEU A 123 -8.94 8.80 2.40
C LEU A 123 -7.58 8.68 1.70
N LEU A 124 -7.41 9.36 0.56
CA LEU A 124 -6.14 9.42 -0.15
C LEU A 124 -5.11 10.30 0.58
N GLY A 125 -5.57 11.35 1.26
CA GLY A 125 -4.73 12.32 1.93
C GLY A 125 -3.98 13.23 0.94
N PRO A 126 -2.96 13.96 1.42
CA PRO A 126 -2.21 14.88 0.58
C PRO A 126 -1.43 14.14 -0.51
N ARG A 127 -1.38 14.73 -1.70
CA ARG A 127 -0.61 14.18 -2.82
C ARG A 127 0.87 14.04 -2.42
N PRO A 128 1.49 12.86 -2.60
CA PRO A 128 2.88 12.66 -2.23
C PRO A 128 3.82 13.56 -3.04
N VAL A 129 4.82 14.12 -2.37
CA VAL A 129 5.89 14.91 -3.01
C VAL A 129 6.86 13.94 -3.68
N MET A 130 7.18 14.17 -4.96
CA MET A 130 8.21 13.40 -5.64
C MET A 130 9.57 13.73 -5.01
N ALA A 131 10.28 12.69 -4.53
CA ALA A 131 11.64 12.85 -4.07
C ALA A 131 12.55 13.31 -5.24
N PRO A 132 13.54 14.17 -4.99
CA PRO A 132 14.51 14.54 -6.01
C PRO A 132 15.19 13.28 -6.56
N SER A 133 15.44 13.25 -7.87
CA SER A 133 16.18 12.16 -8.49
C SER A 133 17.56 12.07 -7.87
N VAL A 134 17.88 10.93 -7.27
CA VAL A 134 19.27 10.62 -6.87
C VAL A 134 20.08 10.47 -8.16
N GLU A 135 21.21 11.16 -8.27
CA GLU A 135 22.17 10.93 -9.36
C GLU A 135 22.56 9.46 -9.37
N ARG A 136 22.15 8.75 -10.42
CA ARG A 136 22.55 7.36 -10.65
C ARG A 136 23.71 7.42 -11.63
N PRO A 137 24.86 6.80 -11.32
CA PRO A 137 25.93 6.70 -12.29
C PRO A 137 25.43 5.95 -13.52
N ASP A 138 25.82 6.40 -14.71
CA ASP A 138 25.53 5.68 -15.95
C ASP A 138 26.35 4.39 -15.95
N TYR A 139 25.66 3.27 -15.77
CA TYR A 139 26.25 1.94 -15.82
C TYR A 139 25.82 1.25 -17.11
N SER A 140 26.77 0.64 -17.82
CA SER A 140 26.45 -0.26 -18.90
C SER A 140 25.79 -1.53 -18.35
N TYR A 141 24.97 -2.21 -19.15
CA TYR A 141 24.39 -3.51 -18.79
C TYR A 141 25.46 -4.52 -18.34
N ALA A 142 26.66 -4.46 -18.95
CA ALA A 142 27.79 -5.31 -18.58
C ALA A 142 28.31 -5.05 -17.15
N ASP A 143 28.14 -3.84 -16.60
CA ASP A 143 28.62 -3.46 -15.27
C ASP A 143 27.71 -3.98 -14.15
N PHE A 144 26.43 -4.26 -14.44
CA PHE A 144 25.45 -4.72 -13.47
C PHE A 144 25.62 -6.19 -13.06
N GLY A 145 26.26 -7.02 -13.90
CA GLY A 145 26.35 -8.48 -13.71
C GLY A 145 27.39 -8.96 -12.70
N LEU A 146 28.34 -8.11 -12.26
CA LEU A 146 29.53 -8.58 -11.52
C LEU A 146 29.77 -7.96 -10.13
N ARG A 147 28.95 -7.02 -9.63
CA ARG A 147 29.33 -6.26 -8.40
C ARG A 147 28.24 -5.98 -7.36
N THR A 148 27.02 -6.43 -7.55
CA THR A 148 25.89 -5.74 -6.91
C THR A 148 25.38 -6.40 -5.62
N VAL A 149 26.17 -6.35 -4.54
CA VAL A 149 25.62 -6.29 -3.15
C VAL A 149 26.57 -5.54 -2.20
N ARG A 150 27.89 -5.64 -2.37
CA ARG A 150 28.85 -5.23 -1.31
C ARG A 150 29.08 -3.72 -1.13
N ARG A 151 28.76 -2.86 -2.09
CA ARG A 151 29.20 -1.44 -2.06
C ARG A 151 28.19 -0.45 -1.48
N HIS A 152 26.90 -0.78 -1.45
CA HIS A 152 25.88 0.17 -0.97
C HIS A 152 25.76 0.26 0.56
N LEU A 153 26.33 -0.69 1.32
CA LEU A 153 26.39 -0.62 2.79
C LEU A 153 27.60 0.16 3.33
N ALA A 154 28.59 0.50 2.49
CA ALA A 154 29.79 1.22 2.92
C ALA A 154 29.64 2.76 2.84
N GLY A 155 28.56 3.27 2.23
CA GLY A 155 28.37 4.71 2.00
C GLY A 155 27.71 5.47 3.16
N THR A 156 27.20 4.78 4.18
CA THR A 156 26.46 5.39 5.30
C THR A 156 27.31 5.79 6.50
N GLU A 157 28.62 5.49 6.51
CA GLU A 157 29.50 5.84 7.65
C GLU A 157 30.26 7.17 7.49
N SER A 158 30.14 7.87 6.35
CA SER A 158 30.96 9.08 6.06
C SER A 158 30.19 10.41 6.08
N ARG A 159 28.96 10.46 6.63
CA ARG A 159 28.22 11.73 6.76
C ARG A 159 27.45 11.81 8.09
N LEU A 160 28.18 12.05 9.17
CA LEU A 160 27.71 12.82 10.32
C LEU A 160 28.81 13.85 10.67
N PRO A 161 28.48 15.14 10.85
CA PRO A 161 29.36 16.08 11.55
C PRO A 161 29.48 15.73 13.04
#